data_AF-A0A820HVR7-F1
#
_entry.id   AF-A0A820HVR7-F1
#
_cell.length_a   1.000
_cell.length_b   1.000
_cell.length_c   1.000
_cell.angle_alpha   90.00
_cell.angle_beta   90.00
_cell.angle_gamma   90.00
#
_symmetry.space_group_name_H-M   'P 1'
#
loop_
_entity.id
_entity.type
_entity.pdbx_description
1 polymer ?
#
loop_
_entity_poly.entity_id
_entity_poly.type
_entity_poly.pdbx_seq_one_letter_code
_entity_poly.pdbx_strand_id
1 'polypeptide(L)'
;MEEQCEALQIICLQTSLTQYHYQSYPILKQYFLERIRLSIKSESTRTTDTSSNEIRAEHPTLVILPECTGTWLYLMCVPMPTFLRNYFFNNHNSKYNRHILFISYTLLIHMRLFCKEIYRNYHSKISWLGLIKRSWFSLFADQTSTIYKRLFSELAVETNSTIVAGSNFAYENLHKRKFYNMSCVFEPKHGSICLQAGKKYPVQDEISFIDCYENQPLIGSIPNTNIDIGVLVCADSWMPQVYEQYNKIQFSSKRR
;
A
#
# COMPACT_ATOMS: atom_id res chain seq x y z
N MET A 1 -22.01 31.98 -4.36
CA MET A 1 -21.92 30.92 -3.34
C MET A 1 -20.45 30.56 -3.26
N GLU A 2 -19.75 31.07 -2.25
CA GLU A 2 -18.40 30.58 -1.94
C GLU A 2 -18.55 29.16 -1.38
N GLU A 3 -17.99 28.18 -2.08
CA GLU A 3 -17.84 26.82 -1.56
C GLU A 3 -17.02 26.91 -0.27
N GLN A 4 -17.66 26.66 0.89
CA GLN A 4 -16.96 26.53 2.14
C GLN A 4 -15.99 25.36 2.03
N CYS A 5 -14.69 25.66 2.03
CA CYS A 5 -13.66 24.63 2.02
C CYS A 5 -13.60 24.01 3.42
N GLU A 6 -13.97 22.74 3.53
CA GLU A 6 -13.89 22.02 4.80
C GLU A 6 -12.41 21.79 5.17
N ALA A 7 -12.11 21.91 6.48
CA ALA A 7 -10.78 21.61 6.99
C ALA A 7 -10.46 20.12 6.80
N LEU A 8 -9.27 19.82 6.27
CA LEU A 8 -8.80 18.45 6.06
C LEU A 8 -8.12 17.91 7.32
N GLN A 9 -8.60 16.76 7.81
CA GLN A 9 -7.92 15.99 8.84
C GLN A 9 -6.90 15.05 8.21
N ILE A 10 -5.64 15.10 8.65
CA ILE A 10 -4.57 14.23 8.15
C ILE A 10 -4.12 13.27 9.26
N ILE A 11 -4.17 11.97 8.99
CA ILE A 11 -3.78 10.90 9.91
C ILE A 11 -2.64 10.10 9.30
N CYS A 12 -1.46 10.18 9.88
CA CYS A 12 -0.33 9.31 9.53
C CYS A 12 -0.30 8.12 10.49
N LEU A 13 -0.61 6.92 9.99
CA LEU A 13 -0.62 5.73 10.83
C LEU A 13 0.77 5.10 10.93
N GLN A 14 1.27 5.07 12.16
CA GLN A 14 2.33 4.14 12.52
C GLN A 14 1.71 2.79 12.88
N THR A 15 2.24 1.73 12.28
CA THR A 15 1.75 0.37 12.50
C THR A 15 2.81 -0.46 13.22
N SER A 16 2.34 -1.35 14.07
CA SER A 16 3.11 -2.38 14.76
C SER A 16 2.76 -3.74 14.16
N LEU A 17 2.72 -3.80 12.83
CA LEU A 17 2.35 -5.02 12.13
C LEU A 17 3.38 -6.11 12.40
N THR A 18 2.86 -7.31 12.57
CA THR A 18 3.64 -8.52 12.77
C THR A 18 3.08 -9.57 11.83
N GLN A 19 3.81 -10.67 11.67
CA GLN A 19 3.35 -11.83 10.90
C GLN A 19 1.91 -12.25 11.28
N TYR A 20 1.55 -12.22 12.58
CA TYR A 20 0.20 -12.53 13.07
C TYR A 20 -0.89 -11.76 12.33
N HIS A 21 -0.67 -10.47 12.03
CA HIS A 21 -1.67 -9.65 11.35
C HIS A 21 -1.90 -10.11 9.91
N TYR A 22 -0.87 -10.66 9.26
CA TYR A 22 -0.94 -11.21 7.90
C TYR A 22 -1.40 -12.67 7.85
N GLN A 23 -1.88 -13.24 8.96
CA GLN A 23 -2.39 -14.60 8.95
C GLN A 23 -3.70 -14.73 8.17
N SER A 24 -4.55 -13.69 8.16
CA SER A 24 -5.84 -13.71 7.46
C SER A 24 -6.34 -12.30 7.14
N TYR A 25 -7.19 -12.22 6.12
CA TYR A 25 -7.77 -10.95 5.67
C TYR A 25 -8.59 -10.24 6.76
N PRO A 26 -9.50 -10.92 7.50
CA PRO A 26 -10.29 -10.27 8.53
C PRO A 26 -9.42 -9.67 9.64
N ILE A 27 -8.34 -10.35 10.04
CA ILE A 27 -7.46 -9.88 11.13
C ILE A 27 -6.70 -8.63 10.71
N LEU A 28 -6.14 -8.61 9.50
CA LEU A 28 -5.44 -7.43 8.99
C LEU A 28 -6.37 -6.23 8.82
N LYS A 29 -7.55 -6.45 8.23
CA LYS A 29 -8.56 -5.41 8.05
C LYS A 29 -9.02 -4.84 9.38
N GLN A 30 -9.37 -5.70 10.34
CA GLN A 30 -9.82 -5.27 11.66
C GLN A 30 -8.76 -4.43 12.37
N TYR A 31 -7.49 -4.84 12.30
CA TYR A 31 -6.38 -4.06 12.84
C TYR A 31 -6.35 -2.64 12.27
N PHE A 32 -6.42 -2.50 10.94
CA PHE A 32 -6.41 -1.16 10.33
C PHE A 32 -7.64 -0.34 10.70
N LEU A 33 -8.84 -0.92 10.66
CA LEU A 33 -10.08 -0.24 11.05
C LEU A 33 -10.00 0.32 12.47
N GLU A 34 -9.54 -0.49 13.43
CA GLU A 34 -9.38 -0.06 14.81
C GLU A 34 -8.38 1.08 14.94
N ARG A 35 -7.22 0.97 14.27
CA ARG A 35 -6.17 2.01 14.32
C ARG A 35 -6.64 3.32 13.69
N ILE A 36 -7.35 3.27 12.56
CA ILE A 36 -7.92 4.47 11.91
C ILE A 36 -8.96 5.11 12.84
N ARG A 37 -9.95 4.34 13.33
CA ARG A 37 -11.02 4.86 14.19
C ARG A 37 -10.51 5.46 15.48
N LEU A 38 -9.52 4.83 16.13
CA LEU A 38 -8.88 5.37 17.33
C LEU A 38 -8.19 6.70 17.03
N SER A 39 -7.52 6.82 15.88
CA SER A 39 -6.83 8.04 15.49
C SER A 39 -7.81 9.18 15.21
N ILE A 40 -8.89 8.91 14.47
CA ILE A 40 -9.98 9.87 14.20
C ILE A 40 -10.59 10.37 15.53
N LYS A 41 -10.92 9.46 16.46
CA LYS A 41 -11.51 9.80 17.75
C LYS A 41 -10.56 10.64 18.61
N SER A 42 -9.28 10.29 18.66
CA SER A 42 -8.29 10.99 19.49
C SER A 42 -8.13 12.45 19.07
N GLU A 43 -8.10 12.71 17.76
CA GLU A 43 -7.94 14.07 17.25
C GLU A 43 -9.22 14.90 17.44
N SER A 44 -10.39 14.28 17.27
CA SER A 44 -11.67 14.96 17.54
C SER A 44 -11.81 15.38 19.01
N THR A 45 -11.12 14.71 19.93
CA THR A 45 -11.17 15.03 21.36
C THR A 45 -10.28 16.23 21.69
N ARG A 46 -9.16 16.40 20.96
CA ARG A 46 -8.26 17.54 21.13
C ARG A 46 -8.88 18.87 20.68
N THR A 47 -9.75 18.83 19.67
CA THR A 47 -10.40 20.04 19.14
C THR A 47 -11.60 20.50 19.98
N THR A 48 -12.14 19.66 20.87
CA THR A 48 -13.36 19.97 21.65
C THR A 48 -13.15 20.73 22.96
N ASP A 49 -11.91 21.02 23.37
CA ASP A 49 -11.66 21.83 24.57
C ASP A 49 -11.95 23.34 24.36
N THR A 50 -12.35 23.73 23.14
CA THR A 50 -12.79 25.09 22.82
C THR A 50 -14.06 25.06 21.96
N SER A 51 -15.18 25.47 22.56
CA SER A 51 -16.49 25.81 21.97
C SER A 51 -17.53 24.68 21.72
N SER A 52 -18.63 24.82 22.47
CA SER A 52 -20.04 24.42 22.24
C SER A 52 -20.41 23.53 21.04
N ASN A 53 -20.96 22.34 21.37
CA ASN A 53 -22.18 21.65 20.88
C ASN A 53 -22.76 21.87 19.46
N GLU A 54 -22.03 22.40 18.48
CA GLU A 54 -22.45 22.35 17.09
C GLU A 54 -22.26 20.93 16.52
N ILE A 55 -23.25 20.53 15.72
CA ILE A 55 -23.29 19.28 14.96
C ILE A 55 -21.93 19.12 14.26
N ARG A 56 -21.11 18.17 14.71
CA ARG A 56 -19.79 17.91 14.13
C ARG A 56 -19.96 17.59 12.65
N ALA A 57 -19.67 18.56 11.78
CA ALA A 57 -19.43 18.29 10.37
C ALA A 57 -18.28 17.27 10.31
N GLU A 58 -18.51 16.13 9.67
CA GLU A 58 -17.46 15.14 9.45
C GLU A 58 -16.42 15.76 8.51
N HIS A 59 -15.30 16.22 9.08
CA HIS A 59 -14.20 16.74 8.28
C HIS A 59 -13.69 15.67 7.30
N PRO A 60 -13.42 16.04 6.03
CA PRO A 60 -12.74 15.16 5.10
C PRO A 60 -11.46 14.63 5.76
N THR A 61 -11.24 13.32 5.70
CA THR A 61 -10.12 12.67 6.36
C THR A 61 -9.21 12.02 5.33
N LEU A 62 -7.91 12.32 5.42
CA LEU A 62 -6.83 11.68 4.67
C LEU A 62 -6.04 10.78 5.62
N VAL A 63 -6.01 9.47 5.34
CA VAL A 63 -5.21 8.51 6.09
C VAL A 63 -4.02 8.06 5.25
N ILE A 64 -2.82 8.18 5.80
CA ILE A 64 -1.57 7.77 5.18
C ILE A 64 -1.04 6.53 5.90
N LEU A 65 -0.91 5.43 5.15
CA LEU A 65 -0.42 4.15 5.65
C LEU A 65 1.07 3.96 5.35
N PRO A 66 1.80 3.20 6.19
CA PRO A 66 3.25 3.06 6.04
C PRO A 66 3.63 2.24 4.81
N GLU A 67 4.78 2.55 4.20
CA GLU A 67 5.34 1.83 3.04
C GLU A 67 5.41 0.32 3.29
N CYS A 68 5.38 -0.47 2.21
CA CYS A 68 5.54 -1.92 2.22
C CYS A 68 4.42 -2.70 2.93
N THR A 69 3.42 -2.03 3.51
CA THR A 69 2.23 -2.69 4.06
C THR A 69 1.60 -3.66 3.05
N GLY A 70 1.46 -3.21 1.79
CA GLY A 70 0.94 -4.02 0.70
C GLY A 70 1.89 -5.14 0.27
N THR A 71 3.20 -4.91 0.32
CA THR A 71 4.22 -5.91 -0.02
C THR A 71 4.12 -7.17 0.84
N TRP A 72 3.86 -7.03 2.15
CA TRP A 72 3.74 -8.16 3.07
C TRP A 72 2.46 -9.01 2.89
N LEU A 73 1.49 -8.56 2.09
CA LEU A 73 0.28 -9.34 1.79
C LEU A 73 0.60 -10.68 1.10
N TYR A 74 1.80 -10.85 0.54
CA TYR A 74 2.25 -12.12 -0.02
C TYR A 74 2.15 -13.28 0.98
N LEU A 75 2.30 -13.01 2.28
CA LEU A 75 2.14 -14.01 3.36
C LEU A 75 0.73 -14.61 3.40
N MET A 76 -0.27 -13.85 2.97
CA MET A 76 -1.66 -14.31 2.90
C MET A 76 -1.91 -15.16 1.66
N CYS A 77 -1.17 -14.94 0.58
CA CYS A 77 -1.35 -15.61 -0.70
C CYS A 77 -0.84 -17.06 -0.72
N VAL A 78 0.10 -17.41 0.16
CA VAL A 78 0.63 -18.78 0.21
C VAL A 78 -0.45 -19.74 0.73
N PRO A 79 -0.99 -20.65 -0.11
CA PRO A 79 -1.97 -21.63 0.33
C PRO A 79 -1.29 -22.58 1.32
N MET A 80 -1.90 -22.73 2.49
CA MET A 80 -1.32 -23.50 3.58
C MET A 80 -2.42 -23.97 4.53
N PRO A 81 -2.38 -25.23 4.99
CA PRO A 81 -3.27 -25.74 6.02
C PRO A 81 -3.26 -24.87 7.29
N THR A 82 -4.42 -24.76 7.94
CA THR A 82 -4.62 -23.92 9.15
C THR A 82 -3.61 -24.24 10.26
N PHE A 83 -3.26 -25.52 10.46
CA PHE A 83 -2.29 -25.91 11.50
C PHE A 83 -0.88 -25.36 11.22
N LEU A 84 -0.41 -25.40 9.96
CA LEU A 84 0.87 -24.81 9.57
C LEU A 84 0.82 -23.29 9.67
N ARG A 85 -0.31 -22.68 9.27
CA ARG A 85 -0.52 -21.23 9.42
C ARG A 85 -0.42 -20.81 10.89
N ASN A 86 -1.09 -21.52 11.79
CA ASN A 86 -0.97 -21.26 13.22
C ASN A 86 0.46 -21.48 13.72
N TYR A 87 1.15 -22.53 13.25
CA TYR A 87 2.54 -22.79 13.61
C TYR A 87 3.49 -21.65 13.20
N PHE A 88 3.35 -21.14 11.97
CA PHE A 88 4.18 -20.04 11.48
C PHE A 88 3.87 -18.73 12.18
N PHE A 89 2.59 -18.39 12.32
CA PHE A 89 2.13 -17.03 12.61
C PHE A 89 1.75 -16.76 14.09
N ASN A 90 1.41 -17.76 14.91
CA ASN A 90 0.83 -17.51 16.25
C ASN A 90 1.80 -17.62 17.43
N ASN A 91 3.02 -18.12 17.25
CA ASN A 91 3.84 -18.52 18.39
C ASN A 91 5.07 -17.59 18.58
N HIS A 92 5.05 -16.74 19.61
CA HIS A 92 5.95 -15.57 19.73
C HIS A 92 7.44 -15.88 19.94
N ASN A 93 7.83 -17.12 20.27
CA ASN A 93 9.14 -17.44 20.83
C ASN A 93 10.24 -17.88 19.84
N SER A 94 10.00 -17.93 18.51
CA SER A 94 11.04 -18.31 17.54
C SER A 94 10.85 -17.59 16.20
N LYS A 95 11.53 -16.44 16.03
CA LYS A 95 11.34 -15.56 14.86
C LYS A 95 12.14 -16.01 13.62
N TYR A 96 13.38 -16.49 13.78
CA TYR A 96 14.27 -16.72 12.64
C TYR A 96 14.00 -18.03 11.89
N ASN A 97 13.80 -19.15 12.59
CA ASN A 97 13.66 -20.46 11.95
C ASN A 97 12.36 -20.57 11.12
N ARG A 98 11.32 -19.80 11.46
CA ARG A 98 10.02 -19.89 10.81
C ARG A 98 9.93 -19.18 9.48
N HIS A 99 10.65 -18.07 9.30
CA HIS A 99 10.76 -17.43 7.99
C HIS A 99 11.41 -18.36 6.97
N ILE A 100 12.51 -19.03 7.37
CA ILE A 100 13.20 -20.00 6.52
C ILE A 100 12.26 -21.17 6.20
N LEU A 101 11.60 -21.74 7.21
CA LEU A 101 10.66 -22.84 7.01
C LEU A 101 9.46 -22.43 6.13
N PHE A 102 8.94 -21.21 6.27
CA PHE A 102 7.89 -20.67 5.40
C PHE A 102 8.39 -20.57 3.97
N ILE A 103 9.58 -20.00 3.76
CA ILE A 103 10.20 -19.89 2.43
C ILE A 103 10.38 -21.27 1.81
N SER A 104 10.95 -22.22 2.56
CA SER A 104 11.14 -23.59 2.13
C SER A 104 9.81 -24.28 1.78
N TYR A 105 8.78 -24.11 2.61
CA TYR A 105 7.45 -24.65 2.35
C TYR A 105 6.86 -24.09 1.05
N THR A 106 6.89 -22.77 0.87
CA THR A 106 6.40 -22.13 -0.34
C THR A 106 7.14 -22.62 -1.56
N LEU A 107 8.48 -22.73 -1.51
CA LEU A 107 9.29 -23.27 -2.62
C LEU A 107 8.92 -24.72 -2.91
N LEU A 108 8.80 -25.59 -1.91
CA LEU A 108 8.48 -27.00 -2.10
C LEU A 108 7.11 -27.19 -2.76
N ILE A 109 6.10 -26.45 -2.30
CA ILE A 109 4.73 -26.56 -2.83
C ILE A 109 4.58 -25.87 -4.18
N HIS A 110 5.25 -24.73 -4.39
CA HIS A 110 5.06 -23.88 -5.58
C HIS A 110 6.26 -23.92 -6.52
N MET A 111 7.13 -24.94 -6.42
CA MET A 111 8.38 -25.00 -7.20
C MET A 111 8.11 -24.85 -8.70
N ARG A 112 7.06 -25.50 -9.22
CA ARG A 112 6.68 -25.40 -10.63
C ARG A 112 6.32 -23.97 -11.04
N LEU A 113 5.55 -23.27 -10.21
CA LEU A 113 5.16 -21.88 -10.49
C LEU A 113 6.35 -20.93 -10.33
N PHE A 114 7.20 -21.17 -9.33
CA PHE A 114 8.43 -20.43 -9.12
C PHE A 114 9.39 -20.58 -10.31
N CYS A 115 9.61 -21.79 -10.82
CA CYS A 115 10.39 -22.03 -12.04
C CYS A 115 9.78 -21.34 -13.27
N LYS A 116 8.46 -21.31 -13.39
CA LYS A 116 7.77 -20.56 -14.45
C LYS A 116 8.06 -19.06 -14.38
N GLU A 117 8.04 -18.48 -13.18
CA GLU A 117 8.39 -17.07 -12.98
C GLU A 117 9.88 -16.81 -13.20
N ILE A 118 10.78 -17.73 -12.80
CA ILE A 118 12.20 -17.66 -13.17
C ILE A 118 12.37 -17.63 -14.68
N TYR A 119 11.74 -18.57 -15.40
CA TYR A 119 11.82 -18.62 -16.86
C TYR A 119 11.30 -17.33 -17.51
N ARG A 120 10.16 -16.82 -17.02
CA ARG A 120 9.58 -15.57 -17.54
C ARG A 120 10.45 -14.36 -17.26
N ASN A 121 11.10 -14.30 -16.10
CA ASN A 121 11.97 -13.19 -15.71
C ASN A 121 13.42 -13.37 -16.20
N TYR A 122 13.80 -14.52 -16.77
CA TYR A 122 15.16 -14.79 -17.21
C TYR A 122 15.69 -13.74 -18.20
N HIS A 123 14.81 -13.21 -19.05
CA HIS A 123 15.16 -12.18 -20.04
C HIS A 123 15.22 -10.75 -19.49
N SER A 124 14.93 -10.53 -18.21
CA SER A 124 14.89 -9.18 -17.61
C SER A 124 16.28 -8.56 -17.34
N LYS A 125 17.37 -9.23 -17.74
CA LYS A 125 18.77 -8.75 -17.58
C LYS A 125 19.15 -8.34 -16.16
N ILE A 126 18.50 -8.95 -15.16
CA ILE A 126 18.80 -8.75 -13.73
C ILE A 126 19.81 -9.77 -13.23
N SER A 127 20.47 -9.44 -12.11
CA SER A 127 21.37 -10.38 -11.42
C SER A 127 20.66 -11.67 -10.99
N TRP A 128 21.39 -12.74 -10.74
CA TRP A 128 20.81 -14.01 -10.24
C TRP A 128 20.01 -13.83 -8.95
N LEU A 129 20.52 -13.06 -7.99
CA LEU A 129 19.81 -12.77 -6.75
C LEU A 129 18.53 -11.94 -7.03
N GLY A 130 18.64 -10.99 -7.95
CA GLY A 130 17.51 -10.21 -8.46
C GLY A 130 16.43 -11.07 -9.09
N LEU A 131 16.83 -12.06 -9.91
CA LEU A 131 15.94 -13.01 -10.56
C LEU A 131 15.16 -13.84 -9.54
N ILE A 132 15.83 -14.30 -8.49
CA ILE A 132 15.18 -15.03 -7.39
C ILE A 132 14.16 -14.13 -6.68
N LYS A 133 14.57 -12.91 -6.26
CA LYS A 133 13.68 -11.96 -5.57
C LYS A 133 12.47 -11.56 -6.44
N ARG A 134 12.70 -11.21 -7.70
CA ARG A 134 11.64 -10.85 -8.66
C ARG A 134 10.67 -12.01 -8.82
N SER A 135 11.18 -13.21 -9.08
CA SER A 135 10.35 -14.39 -9.28
C SER A 135 9.56 -14.75 -8.02
N TRP A 136 10.15 -14.54 -6.84
CA TRP A 136 9.49 -14.73 -5.55
C TRP A 136 8.28 -13.82 -5.39
N PHE A 137 8.46 -12.51 -5.52
CA PHE A 137 7.34 -11.56 -5.39
C PHE A 137 6.34 -11.67 -6.55
N SER A 138 6.81 -12.08 -7.73
CA SER A 138 5.96 -12.29 -8.91
C SER A 138 5.00 -13.46 -8.77
N LEU A 139 5.40 -14.49 -8.02
CA LEU A 139 4.63 -15.71 -7.81
C LEU A 139 3.19 -15.42 -7.35
N PHE A 140 3.04 -14.42 -6.47
CA PHE A 140 1.76 -14.04 -5.89
C PHE A 140 1.36 -12.58 -6.19
N ALA A 141 2.01 -11.92 -7.17
CA ALA A 141 1.79 -10.50 -7.43
C ALA A 141 0.31 -10.16 -7.75
N ASP A 142 -0.36 -10.97 -8.57
CA ASP A 142 -1.77 -10.73 -8.93
C ASP A 142 -2.71 -10.88 -7.72
N GLN A 143 -2.48 -11.93 -6.91
CA GLN A 143 -3.26 -12.21 -5.70
C GLN A 143 -3.02 -11.13 -4.64
N THR A 144 -1.76 -10.76 -4.44
CA THR A 144 -1.33 -9.67 -3.55
C THR A 144 -1.99 -8.37 -3.98
N SER A 145 -1.98 -8.05 -5.28
CA SER A 145 -2.62 -6.86 -5.83
C SER A 145 -4.14 -6.87 -5.65
N THR A 146 -4.78 -8.04 -5.75
CA THR A 146 -6.22 -8.18 -5.54
C THR A 146 -6.58 -7.94 -4.08
N ILE A 147 -5.85 -8.56 -3.15
CA ILE A 147 -6.04 -8.36 -1.71
C ILE A 147 -5.75 -6.91 -1.33
N TYR A 148 -4.69 -6.32 -1.88
CA TYR A 148 -4.29 -4.94 -1.68
C TYR A 148 -5.42 -3.97 -2.04
N LYS A 149 -5.93 -4.07 -3.29
CA LYS A 149 -7.00 -3.20 -3.78
C LYS A 149 -8.26 -3.37 -2.94
N ARG A 150 -8.63 -4.60 -2.64
CA ARG A 150 -9.82 -4.91 -1.83
C ARG A 150 -9.70 -4.34 -0.42
N LEU A 151 -8.58 -4.57 0.25
CA LEU A 151 -8.33 -4.14 1.62
C LEU A 151 -8.47 -2.62 1.75
N PHE A 152 -7.75 -1.87 0.93
CA PHE A 152 -7.71 -0.42 1.06
C PHE A 152 -8.96 0.27 0.51
N SER A 153 -9.63 -0.33 -0.48
CA SER A 153 -10.97 0.07 -0.93
C SER A 153 -12.00 -0.07 0.19
N GLU A 154 -12.07 -1.24 0.84
CA GLU A 154 -12.99 -1.48 1.96
C GLU A 154 -12.67 -0.55 3.15
N LEU A 155 -11.39 -0.32 3.47
CA LEU A 155 -10.99 0.62 4.52
C LEU A 155 -11.42 2.06 4.20
N ALA A 156 -11.25 2.52 2.96
CA ALA A 156 -11.66 3.88 2.55
C ALA A 156 -13.16 4.10 2.75
N VAL A 157 -13.98 3.15 2.31
CA VAL A 157 -15.44 3.21 2.43
C VAL A 157 -15.88 3.13 3.90
N GLU A 158 -15.37 2.15 4.66
CA GLU A 158 -15.81 1.91 6.05
C GLU A 158 -15.35 2.98 7.05
N THR A 159 -14.37 3.80 6.67
CA THR A 159 -13.87 4.91 7.49
C THR A 159 -14.21 6.27 6.91
N ASN A 160 -14.97 6.32 5.80
CA ASN A 160 -15.28 7.55 5.06
C ASN A 160 -14.03 8.43 4.85
N SER A 161 -12.90 7.80 4.54
CA SER A 161 -11.59 8.47 4.46
C SER A 161 -10.92 8.22 3.11
N THR A 162 -10.18 9.22 2.63
CA THR A 162 -9.24 9.03 1.52
C THR A 162 -8.02 8.27 2.06
N ILE A 163 -7.72 7.10 1.50
CA ILE A 163 -6.61 6.24 1.98
C ILE A 163 -5.44 6.30 1.00
N VAL A 164 -4.29 6.79 1.44
CA VAL A 164 -3.00 6.60 0.76
C VAL A 164 -2.41 5.30 1.26
N ALA A 165 -2.48 4.27 0.42
CA ALA A 165 -2.08 2.93 0.81
C ALA A 165 -0.56 2.72 0.73
N GLY A 166 -0.05 1.98 1.71
CA GLY A 166 1.35 1.57 1.78
C GLY A 166 1.71 0.60 0.67
N SER A 167 2.79 0.86 -0.04
CA SER A 167 3.02 0.29 -1.37
C SER A 167 3.08 -1.25 -1.47
N ASN A 168 2.81 -1.76 -2.68
CA ASN A 168 2.89 -3.17 -3.06
C ASN A 168 3.77 -3.38 -4.30
N PHE A 169 4.34 -4.57 -4.44
CA PHE A 169 4.97 -4.96 -5.70
C PHE A 169 3.94 -5.52 -6.68
N ALA A 170 3.88 -4.95 -7.88
CA ALA A 170 2.91 -5.33 -8.88
C ALA A 170 3.44 -5.13 -10.31
N TYR A 171 2.81 -5.84 -11.24
CA TYR A 171 3.04 -5.63 -12.66
C TYR A 171 2.24 -4.45 -13.19
N GLU A 172 2.85 -3.67 -14.10
CA GLU A 172 2.19 -2.54 -14.75
C GLU A 172 0.92 -2.95 -15.51
N ASN A 173 0.96 -4.09 -16.19
CA ASN A 173 -0.04 -4.54 -17.17
C ASN A 173 -0.11 -6.08 -17.26
N LEU A 174 -1.13 -6.59 -17.98
CA LEU A 174 -1.32 -8.02 -18.28
C LEU A 174 -0.11 -8.68 -18.95
N HIS A 175 0.66 -7.93 -19.75
CA HIS A 175 1.89 -8.42 -20.38
C HIS A 175 3.06 -8.59 -19.42
N LYS A 176 2.92 -8.10 -18.18
CA LYS A 176 3.69 -8.64 -17.06
C LYS A 176 5.21 -8.49 -17.25
N ARG A 177 5.61 -7.39 -17.90
CA ARG A 177 6.98 -7.07 -18.32
C ARG A 177 7.73 -6.21 -17.30
N LYS A 178 7.09 -5.18 -16.77
CA LYS A 178 7.68 -4.29 -15.78
C LYS A 178 7.05 -4.50 -14.41
N PHE A 179 7.89 -4.63 -13.38
CA PHE A 179 7.54 -4.97 -12.01
C PHE A 179 7.93 -3.81 -11.10
N TYR A 180 6.94 -3.13 -10.53
CA TYR A 180 7.15 -1.87 -9.82
C TYR A 180 6.74 -1.98 -8.35
N ASN A 181 7.29 -1.08 -7.53
CA ASN A 181 6.78 -0.76 -6.21
C ASN A 181 5.75 0.36 -6.35
N MET A 182 4.46 0.07 -6.16
CA MET A 182 3.35 0.98 -6.44
C MET A 182 2.55 1.32 -5.19
N SER A 183 2.08 2.56 -5.10
CA SER A 183 1.12 3.02 -4.11
C SER A 183 -0.15 3.50 -4.82
N CYS A 184 -1.30 3.31 -4.16
CA CYS A 184 -2.60 3.74 -4.67
C CYS A 184 -3.28 4.61 -3.61
N VAL A 185 -4.03 5.60 -4.08
CA VAL A 185 -4.96 6.36 -3.26
C VAL A 185 -6.38 5.92 -3.56
N PHE A 186 -7.14 5.64 -2.51
CA PHE A 186 -8.51 5.18 -2.58
C PHE A 186 -9.45 6.28 -2.06
N GLU A 187 -10.48 6.59 -2.84
CA GLU A 187 -11.47 7.60 -2.48
C GLU A 187 -12.58 7.03 -1.58
N PRO A 188 -13.12 7.82 -0.64
CA PRO A 188 -14.01 7.33 0.41
C PRO A 188 -15.38 6.83 -0.08
N LYS A 189 -15.88 7.34 -1.22
CA LYS A 189 -17.28 7.10 -1.60
C LYS A 189 -17.50 5.69 -2.16
N HIS A 190 -16.64 5.26 -3.06
CA HIS A 190 -16.75 3.94 -3.70
C HIS A 190 -15.51 3.07 -3.47
N GLY A 191 -14.48 3.58 -2.77
CA GLY A 191 -13.23 2.88 -2.59
C GLY A 191 -12.49 2.67 -3.91
N SER A 192 -12.75 3.51 -4.91
CA SER A 192 -12.09 3.43 -6.21
C SER A 192 -10.68 4.04 -6.14
N ILE A 193 -9.77 3.59 -7.00
CA ILE A 193 -8.42 4.16 -7.07
C ILE A 193 -8.52 5.50 -7.82
N CYS A 194 -8.24 6.60 -7.15
CA CYS A 194 -8.26 7.94 -7.76
C CYS A 194 -6.86 8.43 -8.17
N LEU A 195 -5.81 7.86 -7.58
CA LEU A 195 -4.42 8.17 -7.90
C LEU A 195 -3.55 6.93 -7.74
N GLN A 196 -2.59 6.75 -8.65
CA GLN A 196 -1.59 5.69 -8.56
C GLN A 196 -0.21 6.29 -8.82
N ALA A 197 0.75 5.92 -7.98
CA ALA A 197 2.14 6.31 -8.10
C ALA A 197 3.03 5.07 -8.03
N GLY A 198 4.20 5.14 -8.66
CA GLY A 198 5.22 4.10 -8.56
C GLY A 198 6.56 4.68 -8.18
N LYS A 199 7.37 3.86 -7.53
CA LYS A 199 8.70 4.24 -7.04
C LYS A 199 9.63 4.54 -8.20
N LYS A 200 10.11 5.78 -8.27
CA LYS A 200 10.96 6.24 -9.35
C LYS A 200 12.44 5.96 -9.09
N TYR A 201 12.84 6.00 -7.82
CA TYR A 201 14.20 5.76 -7.38
C TYR A 201 14.27 4.56 -6.43
N PRO A 202 14.28 3.31 -6.97
CA PRO A 202 14.53 2.11 -6.17
C PRO A 202 15.84 2.22 -5.40
N VAL A 203 15.84 1.75 -4.15
CA VAL A 203 17.09 1.69 -3.34
C VAL A 203 17.97 0.52 -3.77
N GLN A 204 19.23 0.48 -3.33
CA GLN A 204 20.22 -0.54 -3.71
C GLN A 204 19.68 -1.99 -3.63
N ASP A 205 18.93 -2.31 -2.57
CA ASP A 205 18.37 -3.65 -2.36
C ASP A 205 17.25 -4.01 -3.36
N GLU A 206 16.61 -3.00 -3.94
CA GLU A 206 15.45 -3.10 -4.85
C GLU A 206 15.85 -3.05 -6.33
N ILE A 207 16.88 -2.26 -6.71
CA ILE A 207 17.35 -2.08 -8.11
C ILE A 207 17.56 -3.41 -8.82
N SER A 208 17.94 -4.44 -8.07
CA SER A 208 18.18 -5.77 -8.62
C SER A 208 16.91 -6.52 -9.08
N PHE A 209 15.70 -6.12 -8.64
CA PHE A 209 14.49 -6.93 -8.88
C PHE A 209 13.21 -6.15 -9.20
N ILE A 210 13.19 -4.83 -9.02
CA ILE A 210 12.09 -3.96 -9.50
C ILE A 210 12.60 -3.00 -10.58
N ASP A 211 11.69 -2.60 -11.44
CA ASP A 211 11.92 -1.59 -12.47
C ASP A 211 11.67 -0.18 -11.90
N CYS A 212 12.32 0.84 -12.47
CA CYS A 212 12.05 2.24 -12.13
C CYS A 212 10.71 2.66 -12.73
N TYR A 213 9.88 3.36 -11.97
CA TYR A 213 8.62 3.88 -12.51
C TYR A 213 8.87 5.10 -13.41
N GLU A 214 8.55 4.96 -14.69
CA GLU A 214 8.86 5.97 -15.73
C GLU A 214 7.70 6.93 -16.03
N ASN A 215 6.49 6.63 -15.56
CA ASN A 215 5.33 7.48 -15.84
C ASN A 215 5.46 8.83 -15.13
N GLN A 216 4.84 9.85 -15.73
CA GLN A 216 4.82 11.18 -15.15
C GLN A 216 4.07 11.18 -13.81
N PRO A 217 4.49 12.02 -12.85
CA PRO A 217 3.75 12.17 -11.61
C PRO A 217 2.32 12.61 -11.88
N LEU A 218 1.40 12.04 -11.12
CA LEU A 218 -0.02 12.36 -11.16
C LEU A 218 -0.40 13.09 -9.88
N ILE A 219 -1.35 14.02 -10.01
CA ILE A 219 -1.97 14.75 -8.91
C ILE A 219 -3.43 14.30 -8.83
N GLY A 220 -3.89 13.97 -7.63
CA GLY A 220 -5.29 13.69 -7.33
C GLY A 220 -5.86 14.75 -6.40
N SER A 221 -7.16 15.04 -6.50
CA SER A 221 -7.83 15.96 -5.57
C SER A 221 -8.51 15.18 -4.46
N ILE A 222 -8.48 15.71 -3.23
CA ILE A 222 -9.21 15.12 -2.11
C ILE A 222 -10.68 15.59 -2.18
N PRO A 223 -11.66 14.66 -2.21
CA PRO A 223 -13.07 15.03 -2.28
C PRO A 223 -13.51 16.00 -1.18
N ASN A 224 -14.43 16.91 -1.52
CA ASN A 224 -14.97 17.95 -0.62
C ASN A 224 -13.93 18.93 -0.07
N THR A 225 -12.75 19.00 -0.69
CA THR A 225 -11.71 19.98 -0.36
C THR A 225 -11.15 20.62 -1.62
N ASN A 226 -10.44 21.75 -1.47
CA ASN A 226 -9.63 22.35 -2.53
C ASN A 226 -8.17 21.87 -2.49
N ILE A 227 -7.91 20.69 -1.91
CA ILE A 227 -6.55 20.18 -1.69
C ILE A 227 -6.22 19.12 -2.73
N ASP A 228 -5.12 19.38 -3.43
CA ASP A 228 -4.50 18.46 -4.37
C ASP A 228 -3.33 17.72 -3.71
N ILE A 229 -3.17 16.45 -4.05
CA ILE A 229 -2.14 15.56 -3.50
C ILE A 229 -1.32 14.89 -4.60
N GLY A 230 -0.01 14.82 -4.37
CA GLY A 230 0.91 13.93 -5.05
C GLY A 230 1.36 12.81 -4.11
N VAL A 231 1.82 11.68 -4.66
CA VAL A 231 2.29 10.53 -3.88
C VAL A 231 3.70 10.17 -4.30
N LEU A 232 4.58 10.09 -3.31
CA LEU A 232 5.97 9.65 -3.44
C LEU A 232 6.14 8.32 -2.69
N VAL A 233 6.97 7.41 -3.21
CA VAL A 233 7.22 6.12 -2.56
C VAL A 233 8.61 6.13 -1.91
N CYS A 234 8.64 6.33 -0.59
CA CYS A 234 9.84 6.20 0.25
C CYS A 234 11.02 7.05 -0.23
N ALA A 235 12.05 6.42 -0.81
CA ALA A 235 13.29 7.08 -1.23
C ALA A 235 13.06 8.21 -2.26
N ASP A 236 11.93 8.20 -2.97
CA ASP A 236 11.52 9.29 -3.84
C ASP A 236 11.43 10.63 -3.08
N SER A 237 11.08 10.62 -1.79
CA SER A 237 11.00 11.83 -0.94
C SER A 237 12.33 12.52 -0.70
N TRP A 238 13.45 11.86 -0.97
CA TRP A 238 14.79 12.44 -0.83
C TRP A 238 15.31 13.04 -2.15
N MET A 239 14.55 12.94 -3.24
CA MET A 239 15.00 13.29 -4.58
C MET A 239 14.34 14.61 -5.03
N PRO A 240 15.08 15.74 -5.07
CA PRO A 240 14.54 17.04 -5.46
C PRO A 240 13.85 17.03 -6.82
N GLN A 241 14.34 16.21 -7.75
CA GLN A 241 13.82 16.08 -9.10
C GLN A 241 12.35 15.66 -9.14
N VAL A 242 11.86 14.93 -8.13
CA VAL A 242 10.44 14.54 -8.12
C VAL A 242 9.54 15.72 -7.80
N TYR A 243 9.94 16.56 -6.84
CA TYR A 243 9.21 17.79 -6.48
C TYR A 243 9.16 18.79 -7.64
N GLU A 244 10.27 18.94 -8.38
CA GLU A 244 10.30 19.78 -9.58
C GLU A 244 9.30 19.33 -10.65
N GLN A 245 9.08 18.03 -10.79
CA GLN A 245 8.09 17.50 -11.73
C GLN A 245 6.67 17.82 -11.28
N TYR A 246 6.38 17.68 -9.99
CA TYR A 246 5.08 18.06 -9.41
C TYR A 246 4.80 19.56 -9.57
N ASN A 247 5.80 20.43 -9.36
CA ASN A 247 5.64 21.88 -9.51
C ASN A 247 5.39 22.32 -10.97
N LYS A 248 5.76 21.49 -11.96
CA LYS A 248 5.52 21.76 -13.38
C LYS A 248 4.11 21.36 -13.84
N ILE A 249 3.37 20.59 -13.04
CA ILE A 249 2.00 20.21 -13.36
C ILE A 249 1.13 21.44 -13.17
N GLN A 250 0.64 22.02 -14.26
CA GLN A 250 -0.35 23.08 -14.18
C GLN A 250 -1.64 22.52 -13.60
N PHE A 251 -2.02 23.03 -12.42
CA PHE A 251 -3.31 22.72 -11.81
C PHE A 251 -4.42 23.24 -12.73
N SER A 252 -5.04 22.34 -13.49
CA SER A 252 -6.28 22.67 -14.19
C SER A 252 -7.37 22.71 -13.12
N SER A 253 -7.57 23.88 -12.52
CA SER A 253 -8.71 24.15 -11.64
C SER A 253 -10.02 24.23 -12.43
N LYS A 254 -10.26 23.30 -13.36
CA LYS A 254 -11.61 23.07 -13.90
C LYS A 254 -12.40 22.28 -12.86
N ARG A 255 -12.70 23.00 -11.78
CA ARG A 255 -13.64 22.64 -10.71
C ARG A 255 -14.99 22.33 -11.36
N ARG A 256 -15.55 21.16 -11.06
CA ARG A 256 -16.94 20.80 -11.30
C ARG A 256 -17.50 20.20 -10.03
#